data_AF-A0A7K2D7L0-F1
#
_entry.id   AF-A0A7K2D7L0-F1
#
_cell.length_a   1.000
_cell.length_b   1.000
_cell.length_c   1.000
_cell.angle_alpha   90.00
_cell.angle_beta   90.00
_cell.angle_gamma   90.00
#
_symmetry.space_group_name_H-M   'P 1'
#
loop_
_entity.id
_entity.type
_entity.pdbx_description
1 polymer ?
#
loop_
_entity_poly.entity_id
_entity_poly.type
_entity_poly.pdbx_seq_one_letter_code
_entity_poly.pdbx_strand_id
1 'polypeptide(L)'
;MSWEVPHRDASGPQAPATAPMTGAADCGVVFDCDGVLVNTEELGWKVWRVLAGEHGIELTLADLRAITGCTDEQSVSYFGRWLGESELDDLGARFAAEFAAAKRDQLISYPDALETLRELRARGIPVAVASNSTSADVEAALARTGLVGLVQETVGADQVASPKPAPDLFRQAASALARDVVVAVEDSPAGIASARAAGLPVLAVDRGAFDPPSLTAATAVSPVVSYAALESLIGSSSKRSPPRHRLIPRAAGLASADVHSHVRWTRSPVEERESVRGTVKFFNSQKGFGFISRDDGDDVFVHYSNIVGDNYRSLEEGQVVEFDIGPGRKGDEARNVKPV
;
A
#
# COMPACT_ATOMS: atom_id res chain seq x y z
N MET A 1 3.38 -75.51 8.77
CA MET A 1 2.77 -74.62 7.76
C MET A 1 2.96 -73.20 8.26
N SER A 2 4.00 -72.58 7.70
CA SER A 2 4.52 -71.26 8.05
C SER A 2 3.83 -70.21 7.18
N TRP A 3 3.52 -69.05 7.75
CA TRP A 3 3.37 -67.79 7.02
C TRP A 3 3.84 -66.65 7.93
N GLU A 4 5.14 -66.38 7.90
CA GLU A 4 5.71 -65.13 8.43
C GLU A 4 5.53 -64.03 7.38
N VAL A 5 5.01 -62.89 7.80
CA VAL A 5 4.85 -61.70 6.96
C VAL A 5 6.19 -60.94 6.94
N PRO A 6 6.77 -60.58 5.79
CA PRO A 6 8.03 -59.85 5.77
C PRO A 6 7.81 -58.39 6.19
N HIS A 7 8.60 -57.92 7.16
CA HIS A 7 8.83 -56.50 7.38
C HIS A 7 9.50 -55.91 6.12
N ARG A 8 8.81 -54.96 5.46
CA ARG A 8 9.43 -54.10 4.45
C ARG A 8 9.98 -52.86 5.13
N ASP A 9 11.30 -52.71 5.09
CA ASP A 9 11.97 -51.44 5.34
C ASP A 9 11.47 -50.40 4.32
N ALA A 10 10.77 -49.39 4.80
CA ALA A 10 10.32 -48.25 4.01
C ALA A 10 11.37 -47.13 4.04
N SER A 11 12.59 -47.42 3.56
CA SER A 11 13.53 -46.37 3.15
C SER A 11 13.34 -46.10 1.66
N GLY A 12 12.24 -45.41 1.32
CA GLY A 12 12.08 -44.82 -0.01
C GLY A 12 13.13 -43.72 -0.23
N PRO A 13 13.59 -43.49 -1.48
CA PRO A 13 14.52 -42.41 -1.77
C PRO A 13 13.88 -41.09 -1.31
N GLN A 14 14.53 -40.42 -0.35
CA GLN A 14 14.21 -39.05 0.00
C GLN A 14 14.26 -38.24 -1.30
N ALA A 15 13.12 -37.61 -1.64
CA ALA A 15 13.09 -36.59 -2.66
C ALA A 15 14.21 -35.59 -2.35
N PRO A 16 15.04 -35.19 -3.34
CA PRO A 16 16.11 -34.25 -3.08
C PRO A 16 15.48 -33.01 -2.44
N ALA A 17 15.99 -32.64 -1.26
CA ALA A 17 15.67 -31.37 -0.64
C ALA A 17 15.83 -30.30 -1.72
N THR A 18 14.73 -29.64 -2.07
CA THR A 18 14.74 -28.53 -3.01
C THR A 18 15.75 -27.53 -2.47
N ALA A 19 16.86 -27.37 -3.18
CA ALA A 19 17.82 -26.31 -2.89
C ALA A 19 17.03 -24.99 -2.77
N PRO A 20 17.35 -24.13 -1.79
CA PRO A 20 16.68 -22.84 -1.67
C PRO A 20 16.83 -22.13 -3.01
N MET A 21 15.71 -21.73 -3.59
CA MET A 21 15.72 -20.93 -4.80
C MET A 21 16.61 -19.72 -4.55
N THR A 22 17.74 -19.68 -5.25
CA THR A 22 18.64 -18.54 -5.25
C THR A 22 17.88 -17.31 -5.71
N GLY A 23 17.76 -16.27 -4.86
CA GLY A 23 17.70 -14.90 -5.35
C GLY A 23 16.56 -13.98 -4.89
N ALA A 24 15.78 -14.28 -3.85
CA ALA A 24 15.07 -13.18 -3.18
C ALA A 24 16.12 -12.35 -2.43
N ALA A 25 16.20 -11.04 -2.71
CA ALA A 25 17.06 -10.15 -1.93
C ALA A 25 16.73 -10.32 -0.43
N ASP A 26 17.74 -10.23 0.44
CA ASP A 26 17.51 -10.26 1.89
C ASP A 26 16.74 -8.99 2.29
N CYS A 27 15.41 -9.09 2.20
CA CYS A 27 14.53 -7.94 2.25
C CYS A 27 13.32 -8.19 3.13
N GLY A 28 12.73 -7.10 3.61
CA GLY A 28 11.52 -7.09 4.43
C GLY A 28 10.66 -5.87 4.12
N VAL A 29 9.40 -5.91 4.54
CA VAL A 29 8.45 -4.82 4.30
C VAL A 29 7.79 -4.39 5.60
N VAL A 30 7.80 -3.09 5.88
CA VAL A 30 7.05 -2.50 6.99
C VAL A 30 5.81 -1.80 6.43
N PHE A 31 4.63 -2.16 6.92
CA PHE A 31 3.37 -1.54 6.52
C PHE A 31 2.84 -0.63 7.61
N ASP A 32 2.23 0.48 7.25
CA ASP A 32 1.19 1.06 8.11
C ASP A 32 -0.03 0.12 8.22
N CYS A 33 -0.90 0.34 9.19
CA CYS A 33 -2.12 -0.45 9.40
C CYS A 33 -3.35 0.23 8.79
N ASP A 34 -3.81 1.31 9.41
CA ASP A 34 -4.97 2.11 8.98
C ASP A 34 -4.69 2.74 7.60
N GLY A 35 -5.68 2.73 6.70
CA GLY A 35 -5.54 3.28 5.33
C GLY A 35 -4.67 2.43 4.37
N VAL A 36 -3.76 1.60 4.89
CA VAL A 36 -2.92 0.71 4.09
C VAL A 36 -3.41 -0.73 4.08
N LEU A 37 -3.44 -1.38 5.25
CA LEU A 37 -3.85 -2.78 5.40
C LEU A 37 -5.36 -2.92 5.65
N VAL A 38 -5.92 -2.05 6.47
CA VAL A 38 -7.33 -2.09 6.88
C VAL A 38 -8.06 -0.79 6.53
N ASN A 39 -9.32 -0.92 6.12
CA ASN A 39 -10.14 0.22 5.70
C ASN A 39 -10.90 0.80 6.90
N THR A 40 -10.20 1.60 7.70
CA THR A 40 -10.80 2.35 8.81
C THR A 40 -11.36 3.70 8.39
N GLU A 41 -10.85 4.29 7.31
CA GLU A 41 -11.31 5.58 6.77
C GLU A 41 -12.77 5.54 6.33
N GLU A 42 -13.15 4.53 5.53
CA GLU A 42 -14.54 4.42 5.06
C GLU A 42 -15.52 4.16 6.22
N LEU A 43 -15.08 3.46 7.26
CA LEU A 43 -15.87 3.28 8.48
C LEU A 43 -16.04 4.60 9.22
N GLY A 44 -14.96 5.36 9.41
CA GLY A 44 -14.99 6.68 10.04
C GLY A 44 -15.93 7.63 9.28
N TRP A 45 -15.84 7.68 7.95
CA TRP A 45 -16.71 8.51 7.13
C TRP A 45 -18.19 8.13 7.23
N LYS A 46 -18.51 6.83 7.33
CA LYS A 46 -19.88 6.37 7.54
C LYS A 46 -20.43 6.85 8.87
N VAL A 47 -19.65 6.71 9.95
CA VAL A 47 -20.06 7.19 11.28
C VAL A 47 -20.22 8.70 11.26
N TRP A 48 -19.25 9.45 10.73
CA TRP A 48 -19.33 10.91 10.64
C TRP A 48 -20.53 11.40 9.85
N ARG A 49 -20.85 10.76 8.72
CA ARG A 49 -22.05 11.13 7.92
C ARG A 49 -23.35 10.91 8.68
N VAL A 50 -23.46 9.82 9.43
CA VAL A 50 -24.65 9.54 10.25
C VAL A 50 -24.78 10.60 11.34
N LEU A 51 -23.72 10.80 12.13
CA LEU A 51 -23.72 11.75 13.24
C LEU A 51 -23.98 13.19 12.75
N ALA A 52 -23.29 13.63 11.69
CA ALA A 52 -23.51 14.95 11.09
C ALA A 52 -24.95 15.11 10.59
N GLY A 53 -25.51 14.07 9.95
CA GLY A 53 -26.87 14.08 9.42
C GLY A 53 -27.95 14.24 10.50
N GLU A 54 -27.71 13.75 11.71
CA GLU A 54 -28.63 13.96 12.85
C GLU A 54 -28.73 15.43 13.26
N HIS A 55 -27.70 16.22 12.99
CA HIS A 55 -27.70 17.68 13.15
C HIS A 55 -28.11 18.42 11.87
N GLY A 56 -28.57 17.71 10.83
CA GLY A 56 -28.92 18.29 9.54
C GLY A 56 -27.72 18.77 8.71
N ILE A 57 -26.52 18.29 9.01
CA ILE A 57 -25.29 18.62 8.30
C ILE A 57 -25.02 17.56 7.23
N GLU A 58 -24.96 17.98 5.97
CA GLU A 58 -24.56 17.12 4.86
C GLU A 58 -23.07 17.29 4.55
N LEU A 59 -22.28 16.24 4.81
CA LEU A 59 -20.83 16.27 4.59
C LEU A 59 -20.47 16.06 3.12
N THR A 60 -19.74 17.02 2.56
CA THR A 60 -19.14 16.91 1.22
C THR A 60 -17.88 16.05 1.24
N LEU A 61 -17.38 15.69 0.05
CA LEU A 61 -16.07 15.03 -0.07
C LEU A 61 -14.92 15.90 0.45
N ALA A 62 -15.04 17.23 0.36
CA ALA A 62 -14.03 18.13 0.89
C ALA A 62 -14.01 18.10 2.42
N ASP A 63 -15.18 17.98 3.06
CA ASP A 63 -15.28 17.87 4.52
C ASP A 63 -14.68 16.55 5.01
N LEU A 64 -15.01 15.43 4.34
CA LEU A 64 -14.41 14.12 4.67
C LEU A 64 -12.89 14.13 4.52
N ARG A 65 -12.36 14.73 3.45
CA ARG A 65 -10.90 14.88 3.27
C ARG A 65 -10.27 15.75 4.36
N ALA A 66 -10.96 16.79 4.82
CA ALA A 66 -10.43 17.69 5.84
C ALA A 66 -10.30 17.05 7.23
N ILE A 67 -11.08 16.01 7.51
CA ILE A 67 -11.02 15.25 8.77
C ILE A 67 -10.29 13.89 8.64
N THR A 68 -9.97 13.48 7.42
CA THR A 68 -9.21 12.24 7.15
C THR A 68 -7.76 12.41 7.60
N GLY A 69 -7.22 11.42 8.32
CA GLY A 69 -5.85 11.47 8.86
C GLY A 69 -5.64 12.47 10.00
N CYS A 70 -6.69 13.11 10.51
CA CYS A 70 -6.67 13.95 11.69
C CYS A 70 -6.84 13.12 12.98
N THR A 71 -6.46 13.69 14.13
CA THR A 71 -6.85 13.10 15.42
C THR A 71 -8.36 13.23 15.62
N ASP A 72 -8.94 12.39 16.48
CA ASP A 72 -10.37 12.48 16.83
C ASP A 72 -10.74 13.89 17.32
N GLU A 73 -9.88 14.51 18.15
CA GLU A 73 -10.06 15.88 18.64
C GLU A 73 -10.07 16.93 17.52
N GLN A 74 -9.17 16.81 16.53
CA GLN A 74 -9.12 17.68 15.36
C GLN A 74 -10.35 17.48 14.47
N SER A 75 -10.75 16.23 14.26
CA SER A 75 -11.95 15.85 13.51
C SER A 75 -13.21 16.41 14.16
N VAL A 76 -13.37 16.32 15.48
CA VAL A 76 -14.49 16.92 16.23
C VAL A 76 -14.44 18.44 16.12
N SER A 77 -13.29 19.06 16.33
CA SER A 77 -13.11 20.52 16.24
C SER A 77 -13.53 21.08 14.87
N TYR A 78 -13.37 20.29 13.80
CA TYR A 78 -13.82 20.66 12.46
C TYR A 78 -15.33 20.97 12.40
N PHE A 79 -16.15 20.28 13.20
CA PHE A 79 -17.60 20.49 13.24
C PHE A 79 -18.02 21.77 13.97
N GLY A 80 -17.11 22.45 14.66
CA GLY A 80 -17.37 23.73 15.34
C GLY A 80 -17.77 24.88 14.40
N ARG A 81 -17.63 24.67 13.09
CA ARG A 81 -18.18 25.59 12.07
C ARG A 81 -19.70 25.51 11.92
N TRP A 82 -20.34 24.45 12.43
CA TRP A 82 -21.78 24.27 12.44
C TRP A 82 -22.37 24.20 13.85
N LEU A 83 -21.64 23.62 14.81
CA LEU A 83 -22.15 23.23 16.12
C LEU A 83 -21.52 24.03 17.27
N GLY A 84 -22.24 24.16 18.38
CA GLY A 84 -21.73 24.74 19.63
C GLY A 84 -20.91 23.76 20.47
N GLU A 85 -20.15 24.28 21.44
CA GLU A 85 -19.20 23.50 22.26
C GLU A 85 -19.81 22.26 22.94
N SER A 86 -21.00 22.40 23.55
CA SER A 86 -21.69 21.27 24.19
C SER A 86 -22.13 20.18 23.20
N GLU A 87 -22.40 20.54 21.94
CA GLU A 87 -22.74 19.57 20.90
C GLU A 87 -21.48 18.87 20.38
N LEU A 88 -20.33 19.56 20.35
CA LEU A 88 -19.04 18.96 19.98
C LEU A 88 -18.58 17.92 20.98
N ASP A 89 -18.77 18.17 22.28
CA ASP A 89 -18.45 17.20 23.34
C ASP A 89 -19.26 15.91 23.18
N ASP A 90 -20.59 16.02 22.97
CA ASP A 90 -21.46 14.87 22.72
C ASP A 90 -21.08 14.16 21.42
N LEU A 91 -20.86 14.91 20.35
CA LEU A 91 -20.48 14.39 19.03
C LEU A 91 -19.18 13.57 19.12
N GLY A 92 -18.17 14.07 19.83
CA GLY A 92 -16.90 13.36 20.02
C GLY A 92 -17.06 12.07 20.81
N ALA A 93 -17.82 12.09 21.91
CA ALA A 93 -18.08 10.89 22.70
C ALA A 93 -18.85 9.83 21.90
N ARG A 94 -19.84 10.26 21.11
CA ARG A 94 -20.62 9.38 20.24
C ARG A 94 -19.80 8.80 19.11
N PHE A 95 -18.97 9.61 18.45
CA PHE A 95 -18.06 9.11 17.41
C PHE A 95 -17.14 8.03 17.96
N ALA A 96 -16.49 8.26 19.10
CA ALA A 96 -15.61 7.29 19.71
C ALA A 96 -16.32 5.94 19.96
N ALA A 97 -17.55 5.98 20.50
CA ALA A 97 -18.34 4.78 20.78
C ALA A 97 -18.79 4.06 19.49
N GLU A 98 -19.37 4.78 18.54
CA GLU A 98 -19.89 4.23 17.29
C GLU A 98 -18.77 3.73 16.38
N PHE A 99 -17.65 4.44 16.30
CA PHE A 99 -16.48 4.04 15.53
C PHE A 99 -15.80 2.80 16.13
N ALA A 100 -15.69 2.72 17.46
CA ALA A 100 -15.19 1.50 18.11
C ALA A 100 -16.08 0.29 17.85
N ALA A 101 -17.42 0.47 17.84
CA ALA A 101 -18.35 -0.59 17.46
C ALA A 101 -18.21 -0.97 15.98
N ALA A 102 -18.14 0.00 15.07
CA ALA A 102 -17.93 -0.24 13.65
C ALA A 102 -16.62 -0.99 13.38
N LYS A 103 -15.51 -0.61 14.03
CA LYS A 103 -14.24 -1.34 13.94
C LYS A 103 -14.34 -2.78 14.45
N ARG A 104 -15.16 -3.03 15.46
CA ARG A 104 -15.38 -4.39 15.98
C ARG A 104 -16.14 -5.27 15.00
N ASP A 105 -17.17 -4.71 14.38
CA ASP A 105 -18.19 -5.52 13.70
C ASP A 105 -18.07 -5.50 12.16
N GLN A 106 -17.43 -4.48 11.59
CA GLN A 106 -17.46 -4.20 10.14
C GLN A 106 -16.08 -3.98 9.52
N LEU A 107 -14.99 -4.07 10.29
CA LEU A 107 -13.64 -3.83 9.78
C LEU A 107 -13.23 -4.87 8.73
N ILE A 108 -12.75 -4.39 7.59
CA ILE A 108 -12.22 -5.20 6.50
C ILE A 108 -10.78 -4.82 6.17
N SER A 109 -10.00 -5.78 5.68
CA SER A 109 -8.72 -5.49 5.01
C SER A 109 -8.97 -4.99 3.59
N TYR A 110 -8.08 -4.15 3.07
CA TYR A 110 -8.07 -3.88 1.64
C TYR A 110 -7.69 -5.15 0.85
N PRO A 111 -8.41 -5.50 -0.24
CA PRO A 111 -8.15 -6.73 -0.99
C PRO A 111 -6.72 -6.82 -1.57
N ASP A 112 -6.21 -5.70 -2.08
CA ASP A 112 -4.86 -5.59 -2.67
C ASP A 112 -3.76 -5.78 -1.61
N ALA A 113 -3.97 -5.24 -0.41
CA ALA A 113 -3.08 -5.44 0.73
C ALA A 113 -3.05 -6.91 1.17
N LEU A 114 -4.21 -7.55 1.31
CA LEU A 114 -4.30 -8.97 1.69
C LEU A 114 -3.64 -9.89 0.65
N GLU A 115 -3.86 -9.64 -0.64
CA GLU A 115 -3.21 -10.37 -1.72
C GLU A 115 -1.70 -10.20 -1.67
N THR A 116 -1.22 -8.96 -1.47
CA THR A 116 0.21 -8.67 -1.38
C THR A 116 0.87 -9.35 -0.18
N LEU A 117 0.23 -9.32 1.00
CA LEU A 117 0.76 -9.99 2.20
C LEU A 117 0.87 -11.52 2.00
N ARG A 118 -0.11 -12.14 1.33
CA ARG A 118 -0.05 -13.56 0.97
C ARG A 118 1.09 -13.85 -0.01
N GLU A 119 1.28 -12.98 -1.00
CA GLU A 119 2.38 -13.09 -1.95
C GLU A 119 3.76 -12.94 -1.28
N LEU A 120 3.92 -11.94 -0.39
CA LEU A 120 5.15 -11.74 0.38
C LEU A 120 5.47 -12.98 1.25
N ARG A 121 4.46 -13.54 1.92
CA ARG A 121 4.61 -14.78 2.69
C ARG A 121 5.02 -15.96 1.81
N ALA A 122 4.39 -16.13 0.64
CA ALA A 122 4.73 -17.20 -0.30
C ALA A 122 6.18 -17.08 -0.83
N ARG A 123 6.71 -15.85 -0.87
CA ARG A 123 8.10 -15.54 -1.25
C ARG A 123 9.08 -15.58 -0.08
N GLY A 124 8.61 -15.83 1.15
CA GLY A 124 9.45 -15.85 2.35
C GLY A 124 9.95 -14.47 2.79
N ILE A 125 9.28 -13.39 2.36
CA ILE A 125 9.63 -12.01 2.73
C ILE A 125 8.86 -11.65 4.01
N PRO A 126 9.55 -11.37 5.14
CA PRO A 126 8.88 -11.05 6.39
C PRO A 126 8.26 -9.65 6.35
N VAL A 127 7.17 -9.50 7.11
CA VAL A 127 6.38 -8.28 7.19
C VAL A 127 6.27 -7.82 8.63
N ALA A 128 6.40 -6.52 8.88
CA ALA A 128 6.08 -5.89 10.16
C ALA A 128 5.07 -4.77 9.96
N VAL A 129 4.39 -4.37 11.04
CA VAL A 129 3.46 -3.23 11.06
C VAL A 129 4.00 -2.11 11.96
N ALA A 130 3.86 -0.86 11.52
CA ALA A 130 4.20 0.34 12.27
C ALA A 130 3.02 1.32 12.24
N SER A 131 2.33 1.51 13.37
CA SER A 131 1.08 2.28 13.44
C SER A 131 1.06 3.27 14.62
N ASN A 132 0.33 4.38 14.45
CA ASN A 132 0.00 5.31 15.55
C ASN A 132 -1.11 4.76 16.47
N SER A 133 -1.80 3.70 16.07
CA SER A 133 -2.70 2.94 16.93
C SER A 133 -1.91 2.20 18.01
N THR A 134 -2.56 1.83 19.12
CA THR A 134 -1.91 1.00 20.14
C THR A 134 -1.62 -0.40 19.60
N SER A 135 -0.63 -1.08 20.16
CA SER A 135 -0.28 -2.46 19.85
C SER A 135 -1.51 -3.39 19.92
N ALA A 136 -2.30 -3.25 20.98
CA ALA A 136 -3.56 -3.98 21.17
C ALA A 136 -4.59 -3.68 20.06
N ASP A 137 -4.74 -2.42 19.65
CA ASP A 137 -5.67 -2.05 18.57
C ASP A 137 -5.24 -2.63 17.21
N VAL A 138 -3.94 -2.59 16.93
CA VAL A 138 -3.34 -3.16 15.70
C VAL A 138 -3.57 -4.67 15.68
N GLU A 139 -3.20 -5.39 16.74
CA GLU A 139 -3.40 -6.84 16.83
C GLU A 139 -4.87 -7.22 16.67
N ALA A 140 -5.78 -6.47 17.28
CA ALA A 140 -7.21 -6.70 17.17
C ALA A 140 -7.72 -6.44 15.73
N ALA A 141 -7.19 -5.42 15.04
CA ALA A 141 -7.50 -5.15 13.63
C ALA A 141 -7.01 -6.29 12.72
N LEU A 142 -5.78 -6.77 12.92
CA LEU A 142 -5.23 -7.90 12.18
C LEU A 142 -6.02 -9.19 12.43
N ALA A 143 -6.47 -9.44 13.67
CA ALA A 143 -7.27 -10.61 14.02
C ALA A 143 -8.62 -10.62 13.31
N ARG A 144 -9.33 -9.49 13.34
CA ARG A 144 -10.64 -9.36 12.67
C ARG A 144 -10.57 -9.52 11.16
N THR A 145 -9.45 -9.12 10.57
CA THR A 145 -9.25 -9.12 9.11
C THR A 145 -8.48 -10.34 8.58
N GLY A 146 -8.13 -11.29 9.46
CA GLY A 146 -7.44 -12.53 9.07
C GLY A 146 -5.97 -12.34 8.68
N LEU A 147 -5.33 -11.27 9.16
CA LEU A 147 -3.96 -10.89 8.81
C LEU A 147 -2.89 -11.37 9.81
N VAL A 148 -3.27 -11.84 11.01
CA VAL A 148 -2.34 -12.21 12.10
C VAL A 148 -1.23 -13.15 11.61
N GLY A 149 -1.57 -14.19 10.85
CA GLY A 149 -0.57 -15.16 10.36
C GLY A 149 0.32 -14.68 9.20
N LEU A 150 0.17 -13.42 8.76
CA LEU A 150 0.95 -12.81 7.68
C LEU A 150 1.93 -11.75 8.17
N VAL A 151 1.84 -11.37 9.46
CA VAL A 151 2.66 -10.31 10.08
C VAL A 151 3.58 -10.94 11.12
N GLN A 152 4.88 -10.64 11.04
CA GLN A 152 5.89 -11.12 11.97
C GLN A 152 5.93 -10.30 13.27
N GLU A 153 5.81 -8.98 13.15
CA GLU A 153 5.92 -8.05 14.28
C GLU A 153 4.95 -6.88 14.12
N THR A 154 4.43 -6.38 15.24
CA THR A 154 3.57 -5.19 15.29
C THR A 154 4.16 -4.18 16.26
N VAL A 155 4.33 -2.94 15.81
CA VAL A 155 4.78 -1.82 16.64
C VAL A 155 3.70 -0.75 16.66
N GLY A 156 3.08 -0.56 17.82
CA GLY A 156 2.10 0.49 18.10
C GLY A 156 2.69 1.68 18.87
N ALA A 157 1.92 2.76 18.95
CA ALA A 157 2.36 4.02 19.57
C ALA A 157 2.74 3.90 21.06
N ASP A 158 2.15 2.94 21.78
CA ASP A 158 2.43 2.63 23.18
C ASP A 158 3.79 1.94 23.41
N GLN A 159 4.48 1.54 22.34
CA GLN A 159 5.77 0.85 22.41
C GLN A 159 6.98 1.74 22.09
N VAL A 160 6.74 3.01 21.74
CA VAL A 160 7.80 3.97 21.36
C VAL A 160 7.71 5.27 22.15
N ALA A 161 8.83 5.99 22.23
CA ALA A 161 8.87 7.29 22.89
C ALA A 161 8.25 8.40 22.02
N SER A 162 8.39 8.31 20.70
CA SER A 162 7.88 9.31 19.76
C SER A 162 7.24 8.63 18.54
N PRO A 163 5.89 8.62 18.43
CA PRO A 163 5.18 8.03 17.30
C PRO A 163 5.25 8.93 16.05
N LYS A 164 4.59 8.54 14.94
CA LYS A 164 4.61 9.31 13.68
C LYS A 164 4.20 10.77 13.96
N PRO A 165 4.91 11.77 13.41
CA PRO A 165 5.87 11.68 12.30
C PRO A 165 7.32 11.35 12.69
N ALA A 166 7.62 11.10 13.97
CA ALA A 166 8.95 10.66 14.38
C ALA A 166 9.24 9.23 13.89
N PRO A 167 10.51 8.84 13.67
CA PRO A 167 10.87 7.62 12.96
C PRO A 167 10.82 6.34 13.80
N ASP A 168 10.52 6.43 15.09
CA ASP A 168 10.77 5.37 16.06
C ASP A 168 9.99 4.08 15.74
N LEU A 169 8.71 4.20 15.35
CA LEU A 169 7.87 3.07 14.95
C LEU A 169 8.49 2.29 13.78
N PHE A 170 8.87 3.00 12.71
CA PHE A 170 9.47 2.37 11.52
C PHE A 170 10.87 1.83 11.79
N ARG A 171 11.68 2.49 12.64
CA ARG A 171 13.01 1.97 13.03
C ARG A 171 12.88 0.67 13.81
N GLN A 172 11.98 0.62 14.78
CA GLN A 172 11.75 -0.58 15.58
C GLN A 172 11.20 -1.71 14.73
N ALA A 173 10.18 -1.45 13.90
CA ALA A 173 9.60 -2.45 13.00
C ALA A 173 10.64 -2.97 11.99
N ALA A 174 11.42 -2.09 11.36
CA ALA A 174 12.47 -2.50 10.43
C ALA A 174 13.58 -3.31 11.12
N SER A 175 13.97 -2.93 12.33
CA SER A 175 14.95 -3.68 13.12
C SER A 175 14.46 -5.08 13.46
N ALA A 176 13.17 -5.26 13.75
CA ALA A 176 12.58 -6.56 14.09
C ALA A 176 12.58 -7.54 12.91
N LEU A 177 12.56 -7.04 11.66
CA LEU A 177 12.64 -7.88 10.47
C LEU A 177 14.02 -8.51 10.26
N ALA A 178 15.08 -7.87 10.76
CA ALA A 178 16.47 -8.29 10.62
C ALA A 178 16.87 -8.57 9.16
N ARG A 179 16.64 -7.59 8.27
CA ARG A 179 16.93 -7.67 6.83
C ARG A 179 17.82 -6.53 6.37
N ASP A 180 18.66 -6.81 5.38
CA ASP A 180 19.54 -5.81 4.76
C ASP A 180 18.77 -4.72 4.00
N VAL A 181 17.66 -5.08 3.34
CA VAL A 181 16.84 -4.15 2.55
C VAL A 181 15.41 -4.11 3.08
N VAL A 182 15.04 -3.02 3.76
CA VAL A 182 13.66 -2.83 4.24
C VAL A 182 13.01 -1.68 3.49
N VAL A 183 11.77 -1.89 3.03
CA VAL A 183 10.93 -0.85 2.41
C VAL A 183 9.67 -0.63 3.24
N ALA A 184 9.12 0.58 3.19
CA ALA A 184 7.90 0.95 3.91
C ALA A 184 6.71 1.13 2.96
N VAL A 185 5.50 0.88 3.44
CA VAL A 185 4.23 1.17 2.77
C VAL A 185 3.38 2.04 3.68
N GLU A 186 2.91 3.17 3.15
CA GLU A 186 2.24 4.24 3.90
C GLU A 186 1.19 4.92 3.03
N ASP A 187 0.17 5.54 3.62
CA ASP A 187 -0.83 6.33 2.88
C ASP A 187 -0.86 7.80 3.32
N SER A 188 -0.28 8.13 4.49
CA SER A 188 -0.37 9.45 5.09
C SER A 188 0.92 10.28 4.97
N PRO A 189 0.85 11.62 4.88
CA PRO A 189 2.05 12.47 4.89
C PRO A 189 2.90 12.32 6.15
N ALA A 190 2.27 12.18 7.33
CA ALA A 190 2.97 12.00 8.59
C ALA A 190 3.74 10.67 8.65
N GLY A 191 3.14 9.61 8.13
CA GLY A 191 3.76 8.29 8.06
C GLY A 191 4.86 8.21 7.00
N ILE A 192 4.65 8.81 5.83
CA ILE A 192 5.72 8.96 4.81
C ILE A 192 6.93 9.69 5.40
N ALA A 193 6.71 10.78 6.13
CA ALA A 193 7.78 11.52 6.80
C ALA A 193 8.51 10.66 7.83
N SER A 194 7.77 9.89 8.63
CA SER A 194 8.33 8.95 9.63
C SER A 194 9.20 7.86 9.00
N ALA A 195 8.69 7.16 7.98
CA ALA A 195 9.42 6.11 7.29
C ALA A 195 10.68 6.64 6.58
N ARG A 196 10.59 7.83 5.97
CA ARG A 196 11.76 8.53 5.39
C ARG A 196 12.81 8.88 6.43
N ALA A 197 12.39 9.41 7.59
CA ALA A 197 13.29 9.72 8.70
C ALA A 197 13.91 8.46 9.36
N ALA A 198 13.29 7.30 9.17
CA ALA A 198 13.84 5.99 9.49
C ALA A 198 14.84 5.48 8.43
N GLY A 199 15.01 6.19 7.31
CA GLY A 199 15.91 5.82 6.21
C GLY A 199 15.33 4.83 5.21
N LEU A 200 14.01 4.57 5.27
CA LEU A 200 13.35 3.58 4.43
C LEU A 200 12.89 4.20 3.10
N PRO A 201 13.05 3.50 1.96
CA PRO A 201 12.29 3.76 0.75
C PRO A 201 10.80 3.54 1.04
N VAL A 202 9.94 4.45 0.58
CA VAL A 202 8.51 4.42 0.90
C VAL A 202 7.69 4.26 -0.39
N LEU A 203 6.79 3.29 -0.40
CA LEU A 203 5.66 3.23 -1.34
C LEU A 203 4.47 3.93 -0.69
N ALA A 204 4.11 5.11 -1.19
CA ALA A 204 2.86 5.74 -0.81
C ALA A 204 1.68 5.07 -1.54
N VAL A 205 0.65 4.69 -0.81
CA VAL A 205 -0.60 4.14 -1.34
C VAL A 205 -1.63 5.26 -1.36
N ASP A 206 -1.97 5.73 -2.55
CA ASP A 206 -2.98 6.77 -2.69
C ASP A 206 -4.39 6.18 -2.63
N ARG A 207 -5.02 6.31 -1.46
CA ARG A 207 -6.43 5.93 -1.24
C ARG A 207 -7.41 7.07 -1.54
N GLY A 208 -6.94 8.21 -2.07
CA GLY A 208 -7.77 9.40 -2.36
C GLY A 208 -8.11 10.26 -1.14
N ALA A 209 -7.52 9.94 0.01
CA ALA A 209 -7.64 10.61 1.29
C ALA A 209 -6.93 11.97 1.32
N PHE A 210 -5.76 12.05 0.70
CA PHE A 210 -4.88 13.22 0.74
C PHE A 210 -4.69 13.84 -0.64
N ASP A 211 -4.28 15.11 -0.68
CA ASP A 211 -3.91 15.79 -1.92
C ASP A 211 -2.66 15.12 -2.53
N PRO A 212 -2.64 14.74 -3.83
CA PRO A 212 -1.53 13.98 -4.41
C PRO A 212 -0.13 14.60 -4.20
N PRO A 213 0.07 15.93 -4.32
CA PRO A 213 1.30 16.61 -3.94
C PRO A 213 1.83 16.25 -2.54
N SER A 214 0.96 16.03 -1.55
CA SER A 214 1.36 15.70 -0.17
C SER A 214 1.99 14.31 -0.03
N LEU A 215 1.75 13.41 -0.99
CA LEU A 215 2.32 12.05 -1.01
C LEU A 215 3.66 11.97 -1.75
N THR A 216 4.04 13.02 -2.50
CA THR A 216 5.24 13.03 -3.37
C THR A 216 6.57 12.94 -2.61
N ALA A 217 6.55 13.12 -1.29
CA ALA A 217 7.72 12.87 -0.45
C ALA A 217 8.13 11.39 -0.43
N ALA A 218 7.24 10.46 -0.79
CA ALA A 218 7.52 9.03 -0.89
C ALA A 218 8.48 8.69 -2.05
N THR A 219 9.03 7.47 -2.06
CA THR A 219 9.92 7.01 -3.14
C THR A 219 9.12 6.73 -4.42
N ALA A 220 7.93 6.17 -4.26
CA ALA A 220 6.95 5.97 -5.32
C ALA A 220 5.54 6.16 -4.76
N VAL A 221 4.60 6.48 -5.62
CA VAL A 221 3.17 6.55 -5.31
C VAL A 221 2.45 5.52 -6.17
N SER A 222 1.51 4.80 -5.60
CA SER A 222 0.68 3.81 -6.29
C SER A 222 -0.74 3.88 -5.77
N PRO A 223 -1.78 3.72 -6.60
CA PRO A 223 -3.16 3.62 -6.11
C PRO A 223 -3.45 2.30 -5.37
N VAL A 224 -2.53 1.33 -5.45
CA VAL A 224 -2.67 -0.01 -4.89
C VAL A 224 -1.38 -0.49 -4.24
N VAL A 225 -1.53 -1.37 -3.25
CA VAL A 225 -0.44 -2.19 -2.73
C VAL A 225 -0.28 -3.40 -3.65
N SER A 226 0.92 -3.62 -4.19
CA SER A 226 1.25 -4.85 -4.94
C SER A 226 2.71 -5.21 -4.79
N TYR A 227 3.04 -6.50 -4.89
CA TYR A 227 4.44 -6.94 -4.91
C TYR A 227 5.22 -6.29 -6.07
N ALA A 228 4.60 -6.11 -7.24
CA ALA A 228 5.25 -5.45 -8.39
C ALA A 228 5.67 -4.00 -8.07
N ALA A 229 4.83 -3.25 -7.36
CA ALA A 229 5.18 -1.92 -6.90
C ALA A 229 6.35 -1.96 -5.89
N LEU A 230 6.32 -2.89 -4.94
CA LEU A 230 7.37 -3.08 -3.93
C LEU A 230 8.71 -3.51 -4.53
N GLU A 231 8.69 -4.40 -5.52
CA GLU A 231 9.89 -4.98 -6.15
C GLU A 231 10.79 -3.90 -6.77
N SER A 232 10.20 -2.84 -7.33
CA SER A 232 10.93 -1.70 -7.86
C SER A 232 11.74 -0.94 -6.79
N LEU A 233 11.21 -0.85 -5.56
CA LEU A 233 11.88 -0.21 -4.43
C LEU A 233 12.94 -1.13 -3.82
N ILE A 234 12.67 -2.43 -3.73
CA ILE A 234 13.61 -3.43 -3.22
C ILE A 234 14.84 -3.49 -4.15
N GLY A 235 14.62 -3.58 -5.47
CA GLY A 235 15.69 -3.66 -6.46
C GLY A 235 16.55 -2.39 -6.59
N SER A 236 15.95 -1.20 -6.38
CA SER A 236 16.70 0.07 -6.37
C SER A 236 17.52 0.26 -5.10
N SER A 237 17.07 -0.30 -3.98
CA SER A 237 17.75 -0.22 -2.68
C SER A 237 18.96 -1.15 -2.58
N SER A 238 18.87 -2.34 -3.18
CA SER A 238 19.99 -3.29 -3.29
C SER A 238 21.21 -2.71 -4.03
N LYS A 239 21.01 -1.74 -4.94
CA LYS A 239 22.10 -1.06 -5.66
C LYS A 239 22.81 0.03 -4.85
N ARG A 240 22.31 0.39 -3.67
CA ARG A 240 22.82 1.49 -2.84
C ARG A 240 23.72 1.05 -1.67
N SER A 241 24.06 -0.23 -1.53
CA SER A 241 24.98 -0.68 -0.47
C SER A 241 26.32 0.07 -0.54
N PRO A 242 26.85 0.60 0.58
CA PRO A 242 28.15 1.26 0.58
C PRO A 242 29.26 0.23 0.33
N PRO A 243 30.41 0.63 -0.24
CA PRO A 243 31.52 -0.28 -0.42
C PRO A 243 31.99 -0.76 0.95
N ARG A 244 32.03 -2.09 1.14
CA ARG A 244 32.64 -2.71 2.32
C ARG A 244 34.05 -2.16 2.48
N HIS A 245 34.30 -1.38 3.53
CA HIS A 245 35.61 -0.82 3.83
C HIS A 245 36.63 -1.96 4.02
N ARG A 246 37.46 -2.22 3.00
CA ARG A 246 38.79 -2.80 3.22
C ARG A 246 39.66 -1.69 3.80
N LEU A 247 40.17 -1.89 5.01
CA LEU A 247 41.24 -1.08 5.59
C LEU A 247 42.44 -1.11 4.65
N ILE A 248 42.77 0.03 4.04
CA ILE A 248 44.03 0.26 3.32
C ILE A 248 44.83 1.30 4.11
N PRO A 249 46.13 1.08 4.42
CA PRO A 249 46.93 2.07 5.14
C PRO A 249 47.22 3.30 4.28
N ARG A 250 47.20 4.48 4.90
CA ARG A 250 47.47 5.78 4.26
C ARG A 250 48.88 5.85 3.66
N ALA A 251 48.98 6.39 2.45
CA ALA A 251 50.13 7.11 1.96
C ALA A 251 49.67 8.41 1.26
N ALA A 252 50.45 9.47 1.43
CA ALA A 252 50.17 10.85 1.05
C ALA A 252 50.42 11.14 -0.44
N GLY A 253 49.77 12.18 -0.98
CA GLY A 253 50.17 12.82 -2.24
C GLY A 253 49.03 13.56 -2.93
N LEU A 254 49.18 14.89 -3.06
CA LEU A 254 48.27 15.82 -3.74
C LEU A 254 48.30 15.67 -5.27
N ALA A 255 47.16 15.95 -5.94
CA ALA A 255 47.08 16.89 -7.07
C ALA A 255 45.61 17.16 -7.46
N SER A 256 45.32 18.43 -7.71
CA SER A 256 44.05 19.01 -8.18
C SER A 256 43.88 18.85 -9.69
N ALA A 257 42.64 18.68 -10.16
CA ALA A 257 42.21 19.10 -11.49
C ALA A 257 40.69 19.32 -11.55
N ASP A 258 40.31 20.53 -11.93
CA ASP A 258 38.96 20.96 -12.31
C ASP A 258 38.43 20.19 -13.53
N VAL A 259 37.16 19.77 -13.49
CA VAL A 259 36.33 19.54 -14.68
C VAL A 259 34.93 20.09 -14.42
N HIS A 260 34.65 21.26 -14.99
CA HIS A 260 33.29 21.69 -15.31
C HIS A 260 32.84 20.95 -16.57
N SER A 261 31.83 20.10 -16.49
CA SER A 261 31.09 19.60 -17.65
C SER A 261 29.61 19.98 -17.55
N HIS A 262 29.16 20.73 -18.56
CA HIS A 262 27.78 21.12 -18.76
C HIS A 262 26.94 19.89 -19.14
N VAL A 263 25.98 19.50 -18.32
CA VAL A 263 24.95 18.53 -18.70
C VAL A 263 23.86 19.26 -19.46
N ARG A 264 23.79 19.01 -20.77
CA ARG A 264 22.76 19.50 -21.68
C ARG A 264 21.55 18.57 -21.57
N TRP A 265 20.44 19.06 -21.02
CA TRP A 265 19.17 18.32 -21.00
C TRP A 265 18.60 18.23 -22.43
N THR A 266 18.65 17.04 -23.02
CA THR A 266 17.83 16.72 -24.20
C THR A 266 16.51 16.15 -23.71
N ARG A 267 15.40 16.87 -23.96
CA ARG A 267 14.05 16.30 -23.86
C ARG A 267 13.96 15.11 -24.82
N SER A 268 13.69 13.92 -24.29
CA SER A 268 13.31 12.77 -25.10
C SER A 268 11.96 13.03 -25.78
N PRO A 269 11.72 12.57 -27.02
CA PRO A 269 10.44 12.73 -27.70
C PRO A 269 9.34 11.94 -26.98
N VAL A 270 8.16 12.54 -26.86
CA VAL A 270 6.93 11.84 -26.45
C VAL A 270 6.52 10.97 -27.63
N GLU A 271 6.58 9.64 -27.49
CA GLU A 271 5.96 8.73 -28.45
C GLU A 271 4.44 8.96 -28.40
N GLU A 272 3.86 9.46 -29.49
CA GLU A 272 2.42 9.46 -29.71
C GLU A 272 1.93 8.01 -29.73
N ARG A 273 1.24 7.59 -28.67
CA ARG A 273 0.55 6.30 -28.63
C ARG A 273 -0.82 6.46 -29.27
N GLU A 274 -1.15 5.57 -30.19
CA GLU A 274 -2.40 5.58 -30.94
C GLU A 274 -3.56 5.22 -30.00
N SER A 275 -4.44 6.18 -29.75
CA SER A 275 -5.64 6.02 -28.92
C SER A 275 -6.74 5.31 -29.71
N VAL A 276 -7.26 4.20 -29.19
CA VAL A 276 -8.28 3.33 -29.80
C VAL A 276 -9.63 3.53 -29.10
N ARG A 277 -10.73 3.40 -29.83
CA ARG A 277 -12.10 3.40 -29.27
C ARG A 277 -12.70 2.00 -29.23
N GLY A 278 -13.54 1.75 -28.24
CA GLY A 278 -14.27 0.49 -28.10
C GLY A 278 -15.48 0.61 -27.18
N THR A 279 -16.23 -0.48 -27.09
CA THR A 279 -17.44 -0.58 -26.25
C THR A 279 -17.23 -1.59 -25.14
N VAL A 280 -17.55 -1.23 -23.91
CA VAL A 280 -17.39 -2.10 -22.74
C VAL A 280 -18.35 -3.28 -22.85
N LYS A 281 -17.80 -4.48 -23.03
CA LYS A 281 -18.56 -5.73 -23.19
C LYS A 281 -19.06 -6.26 -21.86
N PHE A 282 -18.23 -6.16 -20.82
CA PHE A 282 -18.65 -6.34 -19.43
C PHE A 282 -17.61 -5.73 -18.51
N PHE A 283 -18.03 -5.33 -17.31
CA PHE A 283 -17.13 -4.93 -16.24
C PHE A 283 -17.71 -5.34 -14.89
N ASN A 284 -16.91 -6.02 -14.06
CA ASN A 284 -17.31 -6.39 -12.71
C ASN A 284 -16.67 -5.42 -11.72
N SER A 285 -17.45 -4.46 -11.22
CA SER A 285 -16.94 -3.44 -10.30
C SER A 285 -16.49 -3.99 -8.94
N GLN A 286 -17.01 -5.13 -8.51
CA GLN A 286 -16.56 -5.80 -7.27
C GLN A 286 -15.20 -6.48 -7.44
N LYS A 287 -14.93 -7.03 -8.64
CA LYS A 287 -13.67 -7.72 -8.96
C LYS A 287 -12.65 -6.82 -9.66
N GLY A 288 -13.05 -5.62 -10.09
CA GLY A 288 -12.18 -4.61 -10.69
C GLY A 288 -11.67 -4.93 -12.09
N PHE A 289 -12.36 -5.76 -12.87
CA PHE A 289 -11.93 -6.07 -14.24
C PHE A 289 -13.10 -6.29 -15.21
N GLY A 290 -12.81 -6.18 -16.50
CA GLY A 290 -13.75 -6.34 -17.58
C GLY A 290 -13.07 -6.54 -18.93
N PHE A 291 -13.87 -6.44 -20.00
CA PHE A 291 -13.40 -6.53 -21.38
C PHE A 291 -14.05 -5.45 -22.24
N ILE A 292 -13.29 -4.91 -23.19
CA ILE A 292 -13.73 -3.89 -24.15
C ILE A 292 -13.70 -4.53 -25.54
N SER A 293 -14.85 -4.51 -26.22
CA SER A 293 -15.00 -4.91 -27.61
C SER A 293 -14.47 -3.81 -28.51
N ARG A 294 -13.70 -4.18 -29.54
CA ARG A 294 -13.22 -3.28 -30.58
C ARG A 294 -13.92 -3.59 -31.90
N ASP A 295 -14.01 -2.59 -32.77
CA ASP A 295 -14.58 -2.78 -34.11
C ASP A 295 -13.61 -3.54 -35.04
N ASP A 296 -12.31 -3.55 -34.72
CA ASP A 296 -11.23 -4.04 -35.57
C ASP A 296 -10.28 -5.04 -34.88
N GLY A 297 -10.78 -5.94 -34.03
CA GLY A 297 -9.96 -7.01 -33.48
C GLY A 297 -10.58 -7.78 -32.32
N ASP A 298 -9.74 -8.51 -31.60
CA ASP A 298 -10.14 -9.26 -30.40
C ASP A 298 -10.50 -8.32 -29.23
N ASP A 299 -11.37 -8.82 -28.34
CA ASP A 299 -11.70 -8.17 -27.07
C ASP A 299 -10.43 -7.90 -26.25
N VAL A 300 -10.32 -6.69 -25.71
CA VAL A 300 -9.17 -6.27 -24.92
C VAL A 300 -9.53 -6.28 -23.44
N PHE A 301 -8.64 -6.86 -22.62
CA PHE A 301 -8.81 -6.90 -21.17
C PHE A 301 -8.65 -5.51 -20.54
N VAL A 302 -9.51 -5.14 -19.59
CA VAL A 302 -9.37 -3.90 -18.80
C VAL A 302 -9.40 -4.20 -17.31
N HIS A 303 -8.46 -3.61 -16.57
CA HIS A 303 -8.45 -3.60 -15.12
C HIS A 303 -8.82 -2.20 -14.61
N TYR A 304 -9.47 -2.10 -13.44
CA TYR A 304 -9.93 -0.82 -12.90
C TYR A 304 -8.79 0.19 -12.75
N SER A 305 -7.57 -0.28 -12.44
CA SER A 305 -6.38 0.58 -12.32
C SER A 305 -6.05 1.34 -13.60
N ASN A 306 -6.47 0.82 -14.75
CA ASN A 306 -6.20 1.39 -16.06
C ASN A 306 -7.26 2.40 -16.51
N ILE A 307 -8.35 2.56 -15.75
CA ILE A 307 -9.38 3.57 -16.01
C ILE A 307 -8.90 4.90 -15.43
N VAL A 308 -8.96 5.95 -16.25
CA VAL A 308 -8.56 7.32 -15.91
C VAL A 308 -9.78 8.05 -15.37
N GLY A 309 -9.64 8.54 -14.15
CA GLY A 309 -10.68 9.25 -13.42
C GLY A 309 -10.38 9.21 -11.92
N ASP A 310 -10.93 10.19 -11.21
CA ASP A 310 -10.80 10.31 -9.76
C ASP A 310 -11.93 9.51 -9.09
N ASN A 311 -11.57 8.56 -8.23
CA ASN A 311 -12.45 7.63 -7.50
C ASN A 311 -13.24 6.61 -8.37
N TYR A 312 -14.03 5.75 -7.70
CA TYR A 312 -14.64 4.48 -8.15
C TYR A 312 -14.51 4.20 -9.67
N ARG A 313 -13.40 3.54 -10.02
CA ARG A 313 -13.03 3.22 -11.39
C ARG A 313 -13.84 2.04 -11.89
N SER A 314 -15.09 2.31 -12.26
CA SER A 314 -15.98 1.34 -12.88
C SER A 314 -16.36 1.74 -14.30
N LEU A 315 -16.69 0.73 -15.10
CA LEU A 315 -17.30 0.92 -16.41
C LEU A 315 -18.69 0.29 -16.41
N GLU A 316 -19.60 0.87 -17.19
CA GLU A 316 -20.92 0.30 -17.42
C GLU A 316 -20.91 -0.56 -18.69
N GLU A 317 -21.65 -1.66 -18.70
CA GLU A 317 -21.81 -2.48 -19.91
C GLU A 317 -22.48 -1.65 -21.02
N GLY A 318 -21.91 -1.69 -22.23
CA GLY A 318 -22.34 -0.87 -23.37
C GLY A 318 -21.75 0.55 -23.40
N GLN A 319 -20.97 0.95 -22.39
CA GLN A 319 -20.31 2.25 -22.37
C GLN A 319 -19.22 2.37 -23.45
N VAL A 320 -19.16 3.50 -24.15
CA VAL A 320 -18.10 3.78 -25.13
C VAL A 320 -16.89 4.35 -24.38
N VAL A 321 -15.70 3.84 -24.70
CA VAL A 321 -14.44 4.22 -24.06
C VAL A 321 -13.34 4.43 -25.09
N GLU A 322 -12.39 5.30 -24.74
CA GLU A 322 -11.14 5.56 -25.46
C GLU A 322 -9.96 5.10 -24.61
N PHE A 323 -9.00 4.38 -25.19
CA PHE A 323 -7.91 3.75 -24.46
C PHE A 323 -6.69 3.47 -25.34
N ASP A 324 -5.54 3.26 -24.70
CA ASP A 324 -4.32 2.78 -25.34
C ASP A 324 -4.22 1.26 -25.21
N ILE A 325 -3.67 0.58 -26.21
CA ILE A 325 -3.37 -0.86 -26.13
C ILE A 325 -1.92 -1.05 -25.70
N GLY A 326 -1.69 -1.86 -24.67
CA GLY A 326 -0.36 -2.22 -24.21
C GLY A 326 -0.25 -3.70 -23.85
N PRO A 327 0.99 -4.21 -23.70
CA PRO A 327 1.21 -5.60 -23.32
C PRO A 327 0.77 -5.86 -21.88
N GLY A 328 -0.13 -6.81 -21.66
CA GLY A 328 -0.63 -7.24 -20.35
C GLY A 328 -0.19 -8.67 -19.97
N ARG A 329 -0.54 -9.10 -18.75
CA ARG A 329 -0.15 -10.42 -18.19
C ARG A 329 -0.75 -11.61 -18.96
N LYS A 330 -1.86 -11.42 -19.67
CA LYS A 330 -2.62 -12.47 -20.38
C LYS A 330 -2.97 -12.06 -21.82
N GLY A 331 -2.09 -11.31 -22.47
CA GLY A 331 -2.36 -10.69 -23.78
C GLY A 331 -2.54 -9.19 -23.65
N ASP A 332 -3.01 -8.57 -24.73
CA ASP A 332 -3.18 -7.12 -24.80
C ASP A 332 -4.18 -6.61 -23.73
N GLU A 333 -3.84 -5.48 -23.11
CA GLU A 333 -4.67 -4.81 -22.12
C GLU A 333 -4.91 -3.34 -22.48
N ALA A 334 -6.10 -2.86 -22.13
CA ALA A 334 -6.50 -1.48 -22.28
C ALA A 334 -5.91 -0.67 -21.13
N ARG A 335 -5.23 0.42 -21.48
CA ARG A 335 -4.58 1.38 -20.58
C ARG A 335 -5.15 2.77 -20.82
N ASN A 336 -5.02 3.64 -19.82
CA ASN A 336 -5.49 5.03 -19.90
C ASN A 336 -6.96 5.17 -20.34
N VAL A 337 -7.81 4.21 -19.94
CA VAL A 337 -9.20 4.06 -20.38
C VAL A 337 -10.06 5.22 -19.89
N LYS A 338 -10.73 5.92 -20.79
CA LYS A 338 -11.62 7.04 -20.48
C LYS A 338 -13.00 6.81 -21.08
N PRO A 339 -14.09 6.97 -20.33
CA PRO A 339 -15.43 7.12 -20.91
C PRO A 339 -15.48 8.25 -21.93
N VAL A 340 -16.20 8.03 -23.05
CA VAL A 340 -16.45 9.02 -24.11
C VAL A 340 -17.85 9.61 -23.99
#